data_AF-L8TJZ4-F1
#
_entry.id   AF-L8TJZ4-F1
#
_cell.length_a   1.000
_cell.length_b   1.000
_cell.length_c   1.000
_cell.angle_alpha   90.00
_cell.angle_beta   90.00
_cell.angle_gamma   90.00
#
_symmetry.space_group_name_H-M   'P 1'
#
loop_
_entity.id
_entity.type
_entity.pdbx_description
1 polymer ?
#
loop_
_entity_poly.entity_id
_entity_poly.type
_entity_poly.pdbx_seq_one_letter_code
_entity_poly.pdbx_strand_id
1 'polypeptide(L)' 'MGIHDILSKSLGSSNAINIVHATVDALKRLEEPASVAARRGLPLDEIAPQALVKALLAPKAGV' A
#
# COMPACT_ATOMS: atom_id res chain seq x y z
N MET A 1 16.55 3.47 3.39
CA MET A 1 15.54 3.75 2.35
C MET A 1 14.53 2.62 2.36
N GLY A 2 13.28 2.86 2.73
CA GLY A 2 12.27 1.81 2.88
C GLY A 2 10.94 2.33 3.43
N ILE A 3 10.05 1.43 3.82
CA ILE A 3 8.81 1.79 4.51
C ILE A 3 9.16 2.15 5.95
N HIS A 4 8.80 3.37 6.37
CA HIS A 4 9.12 3.89 7.71
C HIS A 4 7.99 3.64 8.71
N ASP A 5 6.75 3.85 8.28
CA ASP A 5 5.58 3.76 9.13
C ASP A 5 4.61 2.69 8.60
N ILE A 6 4.60 1.52 9.25
CA ILE A 6 3.67 0.43 8.95
C ILE A 6 3.46 -0.44 10.19
N LEU A 7 2.26 -0.97 10.35
CA LEU A 7 1.94 -1.97 11.37
C LEU A 7 1.64 -3.30 10.69
N SER A 8 2.15 -4.40 11.26
CA SER A 8 1.87 -5.75 10.78
C SER A 8 1.84 -6.75 11.93
N LYS A 9 1.18 -7.90 11.71
CA LYS A 9 1.17 -9.04 12.63
C LYS A 9 1.00 -10.34 11.83
N SER A 10 1.83 -11.34 12.10
CA SER A 10 1.62 -12.70 11.56
C SER A 10 0.48 -13.38 12.32
N LEU A 11 -0.52 -13.89 11.59
CA LEU A 11 -1.71 -14.55 12.16
C LEU A 11 -1.72 -16.07 11.95
N GLY A 12 -0.70 -16.62 11.28
CA GLY A 12 -0.64 -18.04 10.91
C GLY A 12 0.63 -18.71 11.41
N SER A 13 1.46 -19.17 10.48
CA SER A 13 2.71 -19.86 10.79
C SER A 13 3.71 -18.96 11.53
N SER A 14 4.39 -19.51 12.53
CA SER A 14 5.57 -18.92 13.17
C SER A 14 6.89 -19.28 12.46
N ASN A 15 6.83 -20.07 11.39
CA ASN A 15 8.02 -20.40 10.60
C ASN A 15 8.47 -19.19 9.78
N ALA A 16 9.74 -18.80 9.93
CA ALA A 16 10.29 -17.58 9.33
C ALA A 16 10.19 -17.54 7.79
N ILE A 17 10.42 -18.68 7.12
CA ILE A 17 10.37 -18.75 5.65
C ILE A 17 8.95 -18.47 5.16
N ASN A 18 7.96 -19.08 5.80
CA ASN A 18 6.56 -18.85 5.45
C ASN A 18 6.10 -17.42 5.71
N ILE A 19 6.59 -16.81 6.80
CA ILE A 19 6.30 -15.40 7.11
C ILE A 19 6.84 -14.50 6.00
N VAL A 20 8.09 -14.68 5.58
CA VAL A 20 8.70 -13.88 4.51
C VAL A 20 7.94 -14.02 3.20
N HIS A 21 7.59 -15.25 2.79
CA HIS A 21 6.78 -15.46 1.59
C HIS A 21 5.41 -14.77 1.68
N ALA A 22 4.73 -14.89 2.82
CA ALA A 22 3.44 -14.24 3.04
C ALA A 22 3.56 -12.70 3.02
N THR A 23 4.63 -12.12 3.57
CA THR A 23 4.89 -10.68 3.52
C THR A 23 5.13 -10.21 2.09
N VAL A 24 5.94 -10.93 1.32
CA VAL A 24 6.20 -10.61 -0.10
C VAL A 24 4.90 -10.67 -0.90
N ASP A 25 4.08 -11.71 -0.69
CA ASP A 25 2.80 -11.85 -1.37
C ASP A 25 1.79 -10.75 -0.96
N ALA A 26 1.78 -10.33 0.31
CA ALA A 26 0.96 -9.22 0.77
C ALA A 26 1.37 -7.90 0.09
N LEU A 27 2.67 -7.62 -0.01
CA LEU A 27 3.18 -6.42 -0.69
C LEU A 27 2.84 -6.42 -2.18
N LYS A 28 2.93 -7.57 -2.86
CA LYS A 28 2.56 -7.72 -4.28
C LYS A 28 1.08 -7.48 -4.55
N ARG A 29 0.20 -7.69 -3.56
CA ARG A 29 -1.24 -7.51 -3.68
C ARG A 29 -1.69 -6.06 -3.48
N LEU A 30 -0.79 -5.17 -3.05
CA LEU A 30 -1.11 -3.76 -2.95
C LEU A 30 -1.31 -3.18 -4.36
N GLU A 31 -2.33 -2.35 -4.51
CA GLU A 31 -2.64 -1.68 -5.77
C GLU A 31 -2.52 -0.16 -5.59
N GLU A 32 -1.94 0.50 -6.59
CA GLU A 32 -1.89 1.96 -6.60
C GLU A 32 -3.29 2.54 -6.88
N PRO A 33 -3.72 3.58 -6.14
CA PRO A 33 -5.02 4.21 -6.35
C PRO A 33 -5.28 4.64 -7.79
N ALA A 34 -4.26 5.17 -8.48
CA ALA A 34 -4.36 5.58 -9.88
C ALA A 34 -4.60 4.40 -10.83
N SER A 35 -3.97 3.24 -10.56
CA SER A 35 -4.21 2.02 -11.34
C SER A 35 -5.62 1.50 -11.14
N VAL A 36 -6.18 1.59 -9.93
CA VAL A 36 -7.58 1.21 -9.66
C VAL A 36 -8.54 2.16 -10.39
N ALA A 37 -8.27 3.46 -10.36
CA ALA A 37 -9.07 4.46 -11.04
C ALA A 37 -9.08 4.29 -12.56
N ALA A 38 -7.90 4.07 -13.16
CA ALA A 38 -7.77 3.80 -14.59
C ALA A 38 -8.54 2.53 -15.01
N ARG A 39 -8.41 1.44 -14.22
CA ARG A 39 -9.14 0.18 -14.47
C ARG A 39 -10.66 0.35 -14.37
N ARG A 40 -11.14 1.27 -13.52
CA ARG A 40 -12.56 1.56 -13.33
C ARG A 40 -13.09 2.67 -14.24
N GLY A 41 -12.23 3.39 -14.96
CA GLY A 41 -12.60 4.50 -15.84
C GLY A 41 -13.15 5.73 -15.10
N LEU A 42 -12.83 5.89 -13.82
CA LEU A 42 -13.32 6.96 -12.96
C LEU A 42 -12.17 7.89 -12.55
N PRO A 43 -12.45 9.17 -12.22
CA PRO A 43 -11.43 10.07 -11.69
C PRO A 43 -10.92 9.59 -10.33
N LEU A 44 -9.67 9.95 -10.00
CA LEU A 44 -9.01 9.52 -8.77
C LEU A 44 -9.78 9.95 -7.51
N ASP A 45 -10.38 11.15 -7.52
CA ASP A 45 -11.12 11.71 -6.39
C ASP A 45 -12.41 10.94 -6.04
N GLU A 46 -12.95 10.15 -6.98
CA GLU A 46 -14.10 9.27 -6.72
C GLU A 46 -13.68 7.88 -6.19
N ILE A 47 -12.41 7.51 -6.35
CA ILE A 47 -11.88 6.20 -5.97
C ILE A 47 -11.08 6.26 -4.67
N ALA A 48 -10.27 7.31 -4.50
CA ALA A 48 -9.38 7.47 -3.36
C ALA A 48 -9.97 8.49 -2.36
N PRO A 49 -9.90 8.23 -1.05
CA PRO A 49 -10.29 9.20 -0.03
C PRO A 49 -9.47 10.50 -0.12
N GLN A 50 -10.09 11.65 0.15
CA GLN A 50 -9.44 12.97 0.06
C GLN A 50 -8.15 13.08 0.89
N ALA A 51 -8.11 12.47 2.08
CA ALA A 51 -6.91 12.45 2.92
C ALA A 51 -5.72 11.76 2.23
N LEU A 52 -5.99 10.69 1.47
CA LEU A 52 -4.98 9.98 0.69
C LEU A 52 -4.51 10.81 -0.50
N VAL A 53 -5.44 11.43 -1.24
CA VAL A 53 -5.09 12.33 -2.36
C VAL A 53 -4.19 13.47 -1.88
N LYS A 54 -4.53 14.09 -0.75
CA LYS A 54 -3.69 15.11 -0.11
C LYS A 54 -2.30 14.58 0.26
N ALA A 55 -2.21 13.37 0.81
CA ALA A 55 -0.94 12.75 1.18
C ALA A 55 -0.05 12.43 -0.04
N LEU A 56 -0.66 12.07 -1.18
CA LEU A 56 0.07 11.83 -2.43
C LEU A 56 0.63 13.11 -3.06
N LEU A 57 -0.09 14.23 -2.92
CA LEU A 57 0.31 15.55 -3.43
C LEU A 57 1.26 16.28 -2.48
N ALA A 58 1.29 15.91 -1.21
CA ALA A 58 2.22 16.47 -0.24
C ALA A 58 3.67 16.13 -0.65
N PRO A 59 4.61 17.08 -0.56
CA PRO A 59 6.02 16.76 -0.74
C PRO A 59 6.38 15.68 0.27
N LYS A 60 6.93 14.55 -0.21
CA LYS A 60 7.36 13.46 0.65
C LYS A 60 8.29 14.06 1.70
N ALA A 61 7.90 13.96 2.98
CA ALA A 61 8.77 14.35 4.08
C ALA A 61 10.10 13.64 3.86
N GLY A 62 11.14 14.44 3.64
CA GLY A 62 12.42 13.98 3.13
C GLY A 62 13.05 12.90 4.00
N VAL A 63 13.90 12.11 3.34
CA VAL A 63 15.08 11.52 3.96
C VAL A 63 16.21 12.53 3.87
#